data_AF-A0A958PT00-F1
#
_entry.id   AF-A0A958PT00-F1
#
_cell.length_a   1.000
_cell.length_b   1.000
_cell.length_c   1.000
_cell.angle_alpha   90.00
_cell.angle_beta   90.00
_cell.angle_gamma   90.00
#
_symmetry.space_group_name_H-M   'P 1'
#
loop_
_entity.id
_entity.type
_entity.pdbx_description
1 polymer ?
#
loop_
_entity_poly.entity_id
_entity_poly.type
_entity_poly.pdbx_seq_one_letter_code
_entity_poly.pdbx_strand_id
1 'polypeptide(L)'
;MKITGHVEIRADGILGDKHVELVTGAPGDPDLAPGEKIGSIAQRGSLENLVGEVSKITQSLGDVAENLKRAMGPEGDRATTLGRIISNLEKITDDVAHMTGRNRDKVD
;
A
#
# COMPACT_ATOMS: atom_id res chain seq x y z
N MET A 1 29.96 -24.50 -9.69
CA MET A 1 28.73 -25.29 -9.46
C MET A 1 27.87 -24.49 -8.49
N LYS A 2 26.55 -24.41 -8.70
CA LYS A 2 25.65 -23.61 -7.88
C LYS A 2 24.90 -24.55 -6.95
N ILE A 3 25.01 -24.37 -5.64
CA ILE A 3 24.16 -25.08 -4.66
C ILE A 3 22.83 -24.34 -4.64
N THR A 4 21.75 -25.06 -4.92
CA THR A 4 20.38 -24.53 -4.99
C THR A 4 19.50 -24.99 -3.83
N GLY A 5 19.97 -25.99 -3.06
CA GLY A 5 19.40 -26.36 -1.78
C GLY A 5 19.44 -25.19 -0.80
N HIS A 6 18.38 -25.05 -0.01
CA HIS A 6 18.20 -23.90 0.88
C HIS A 6 17.44 -24.28 2.14
N VAL A 7 17.54 -23.40 3.12
CA VAL A 7 16.85 -23.53 4.39
C VAL A 7 15.72 -22.51 4.47
N GLU A 8 14.57 -22.95 4.96
CA GLU A 8 13.42 -22.08 5.26
C GLU A 8 13.06 -22.23 6.74
N ILE A 9 12.60 -21.15 7.37
CA ILE A 9 11.97 -21.22 8.70
C ILE A 9 10.46 -21.18 8.46
N ARG A 10 9.76 -22.25 8.83
CA ARG A 10 8.29 -22.32 8.79
C ARG A 10 7.72 -22.38 10.20
N ALA A 11 6.48 -21.93 10.33
CA ALA A 11 5.68 -22.10 11.53
C ALA A 11 4.59 -23.14 11.27
N ASP A 12 4.28 -23.96 12.27
CA ASP A 12 3.18 -24.92 12.22
C ASP A 12 1.84 -24.21 12.44
N GLY A 13 1.31 -23.61 11.38
CA GLY A 13 0.09 -22.79 11.44
C GLY A 13 0.34 -21.38 12.00
N ILE A 14 -0.73 -20.71 12.44
CA ILE A 14 -0.70 -19.28 12.82
C ILE A 14 -0.01 -19.06 14.18
N LEU A 15 -0.10 -20.04 15.09
CA LEU A 15 0.39 -19.96 16.47
C LEU A 15 1.32 -21.11 16.86
N GLY A 16 1.65 -22.01 15.93
CA GLY A 16 2.50 -23.16 16.24
C GLY A 16 3.98 -22.80 16.34
N ASP A 17 4.74 -23.79 16.80
CA ASP A 17 6.19 -23.67 16.90
C ASP A 17 6.83 -23.49 15.52
N LYS A 18 8.02 -22.89 15.53
CA LYS A 18 8.82 -22.71 14.32
C LYS A 18 9.76 -23.90 14.15
N HIS A 19 9.85 -24.42 12.92
CA HIS A 19 10.80 -25.44 12.54
C HIS A 19 11.64 -25.00 11.34
N VAL A 20 12.78 -25.66 11.20
CA VAL A 20 13.70 -25.46 10.08
C VAL A 20 13.39 -26.50 9.01
N GLU A 21 12.99 -26.05 7.83
CA GLU A 21 12.75 -26.92 6.69
C GLU A 21 13.94 -26.89 5.74
N LEU A 22 14.41 -28.09 5.37
CA LEU A 22 15.50 -28.28 4.43
C LEU A 22 14.91 -28.58 3.06
N VAL A 23 15.12 -27.67 2.11
CA VAL A 23 14.72 -27.85 0.72
C VAL A 23 15.92 -28.36 -0.06
N THR A 24 15.76 -29.52 -0.69
CA THR A 24 16.80 -30.16 -1.47
C THR A 24 17.11 -29.38 -2.75
N GLY A 25 18.38 -29.40 -3.15
CA GLY A 25 18.84 -28.81 -4.41
C GLY A 25 18.40 -29.62 -5.63
N ALA A 26 18.67 -29.07 -6.81
CA ALA A 26 18.42 -29.74 -8.07
C ALA A 26 19.29 -31.01 -8.25
N PRO A 27 18.84 -32.00 -9.05
CA PRO A 27 19.67 -33.13 -9.43
C PRO A 27 20.95 -32.66 -10.13
N GLY A 28 22.11 -32.98 -9.56
CA GLY A 28 23.42 -32.54 -10.05
C GLY A 28 24.08 -31.44 -9.21
N ASP A 29 23.41 -30.93 -8.18
CA ASP A 29 24.07 -30.14 -7.15
C ASP A 29 25.13 -30.99 -6.42
N PRO A 30 26.28 -30.42 -6.06
CA PRO A 30 27.29 -31.13 -5.29
C PRO A 30 26.77 -31.41 -3.87
N ASP A 31 27.17 -32.56 -3.31
CA ASP A 31 26.87 -32.89 -1.92
C ASP A 31 27.56 -31.92 -0.96
N LEU A 32 26.90 -31.66 0.17
CA LEU A 32 27.48 -30.87 1.26
C LEU A 32 28.54 -31.68 2.01
N ALA A 33 29.71 -31.09 2.20
CA ALA A 33 30.75 -31.70 3.01
C ALA A 33 30.40 -31.67 4.51
N PRO A 34 30.96 -32.58 5.33
CA PRO A 34 30.80 -32.52 6.77
C PRO A 34 31.27 -31.18 7.35
N GLY A 35 30.38 -30.49 8.07
CA GLY A 35 30.66 -29.17 8.66
C GLY A 35 30.43 -27.99 7.70
N GLU A 36 30.05 -28.25 6.46
CA GLU A 36 29.66 -27.20 5.51
C GLU A 36 28.33 -26.56 5.91
N LYS A 37 28.21 -25.25 5.65
CA LYS A 37 27.03 -24.46 6.02
C LYS A 37 26.18 -24.20 4.78
N ILE A 38 24.86 -24.38 4.92
CA ILE A 38 23.91 -23.97 3.88
C ILE A 38 23.77 -22.45 3.93
N GLY A 39 24.33 -21.75 2.94
CA GLY A 39 24.29 -20.29 2.87
C GLY A 39 23.02 -19.72 2.23
N SER A 40 22.21 -20.55 1.58
CA SER A 40 20.96 -20.11 0.95
C SER A 40 19.82 -20.21 1.95
N ILE A 41 19.31 -19.07 2.39
CA ILE A 41 18.15 -18.96 3.29
C ILE A 41 17.02 -18.34 2.48
N ALA A 42 15.96 -19.10 2.22
CA ALA A 42 14.76 -18.55 1.59
C ALA A 42 13.78 -18.12 2.68
N GLN A 43 13.71 -16.81 2.89
CA GLN A 43 12.77 -16.21 3.82
C GLN A 43 11.41 -16.08 3.13
N ARG A 44 10.64 -17.17 3.05
CA ARG A 44 9.23 -17.08 2.62
C ARG A 44 8.45 -16.32 3.70
N GLY A 45 7.65 -15.36 3.24
CA GLY A 45 6.98 -14.38 4.09
C GLY A 45 6.28 -15.02 5.28
N SER A 46 6.74 -14.69 6.49
CA SER A 46 6.03 -15.03 7.72
C SER A 46 4.68 -14.33 7.76
N LEU A 47 3.78 -14.83 8.61
CA LEU A 47 2.57 -14.12 8.98
C LEU A 47 2.90 -12.69 9.45
N GLU A 48 4.02 -12.52 10.16
CA GLU A 48 4.61 -11.22 10.49
C GLU A 48 4.75 -10.27 9.28
N ASN A 49 5.22 -10.77 8.13
CA ASN A 49 5.35 -9.97 6.91
C ASN A 49 3.97 -9.64 6.32
N LEU A 50 3.02 -10.57 6.37
CA LEU A 50 1.64 -10.34 5.92
C LEU A 50 0.95 -9.27 6.77
N VAL A 51 1.07 -9.34 8.09
CA VAL A 51 0.54 -8.32 9.02
C VAL A 51 1.18 -6.96 8.73
N GLY A 52 2.49 -6.94 8.46
CA GLY A 52 3.21 -5.74 8.04
C GLY A 52 2.63 -5.13 6.76
N GLU A 53 2.41 -5.93 5.71
CA GLU A 53 1.82 -5.47 4.46
C GLU A 53 0.37 -4.98 4.63
N VAL A 54 -0.46 -5.68 5.41
CA VAL A 54 -1.84 -5.24 5.71
C VAL A 54 -1.85 -3.91 6.46
N SER A 55 -0.90 -3.72 7.38
CA SER A 55 -0.76 -2.47 8.13
C SER A 55 -0.43 -1.29 7.20
N LYS A 56 0.48 -1.49 6.24
CA LYS A 56 0.83 -0.48 5.23
C LYS A 56 -0.35 -0.12 4.33
N ILE A 57 -1.14 -1.11 3.90
CA ILE A 57 -2.35 -0.88 3.09
C ILE A 57 -3.36 -0.05 3.89
N THR A 58 -3.59 -0.43 5.14
CA THR A 58 -4.54 0.28 6.03
C THR A 58 -4.10 1.73 6.25
N GLN A 59 -2.81 1.96 6.44
CA GLN A 59 -2.25 3.30 6.57
C GLN A 59 -2.44 4.11 5.29
N SER A 60 -2.13 3.54 4.12
CA SER A 60 -2.32 4.20 2.82
C SER A 60 -3.78 4.58 2.56
N LEU A 61 -4.72 3.70 2.93
CA LEU A 61 -6.16 3.99 2.84
C LEU A 61 -6.56 5.14 3.78
N GLY A 62 -5.97 5.18 4.99
CA GLY A 62 -6.15 6.28 5.94
C GLY A 62 -5.70 7.62 5.36
N ASP A 63 -4.52 7.65 4.74
CA ASP A 63 -3.96 8.86 4.14
C ASP A 63 -4.83 9.37 2.97
N VAL A 64 -5.34 8.46 2.13
CA VAL A 64 -6.27 8.81 1.04
C VAL A 64 -7.58 9.38 1.60
N ALA A 65 -8.16 8.74 2.62
CA ALA A 65 -9.38 9.21 3.25
C ALA A 65 -9.21 10.60 3.90
N GLU A 66 -8.06 10.85 4.54
CA GLU A 66 -7.75 12.15 5.12
C GLU A 66 -7.62 13.23 4.04
N ASN A 67 -6.93 12.95 2.94
CA ASN A 67 -6.81 13.87 1.82
C ASN A 67 -8.18 14.21 1.18
N LEU A 68 -9.07 13.22 1.04
CA LEU A 68 -10.44 13.46 0.59
C LEU A 68 -11.23 14.33 1.57
N LYS A 69 -11.14 14.04 2.87
CA LYS A 69 -11.80 14.83 3.91
C LYS A 69 -11.32 16.28 3.92
N ARG A 70 -10.02 16.51 3.74
CA ARG A 70 -9.44 17.86 3.64
C ARG A 70 -9.95 18.59 2.40
N ALA A 71 -9.95 17.92 1.25
CA ALA A 71 -10.44 18.50 0.00
C ALA A 71 -11.93 18.87 0.03
N MET A 72 -12.75 18.08 0.70
CA MET A 72 -14.20 18.32 0.87
C MET A 72 -14.55 19.15 2.11
N GLY A 73 -13.57 19.57 2.90
CA GLY A 73 -13.80 20.34 4.12
C GLY A 73 -14.36 21.74 3.82
N PRO A 74 -15.05 22.37 4.80
CA PRO A 74 -15.74 23.66 4.60
C PRO A 74 -14.79 24.83 4.29
N GLU A 75 -13.50 24.71 4.57
CA GLU A 75 -12.51 25.73 4.20
C GLU A 75 -11.94 25.55 2.79
N GLY A 76 -12.18 24.40 2.15
CA GLY A 76 -11.63 24.03 0.85
C GLY A 76 -10.10 23.91 0.86
N ASP A 77 -9.55 22.71 0.67
CA ASP A 77 -8.09 22.54 0.66
C ASP A 77 -7.43 23.12 -0.60
N ARG A 78 -6.92 24.35 -0.52
CA ARG A 78 -6.17 24.97 -1.63
C ARG A 78 -4.75 24.44 -1.77
N ALA A 79 -4.22 23.70 -0.79
CA ALA A 79 -2.89 23.12 -0.84
C ALA A 79 -2.85 21.91 -1.78
N THR A 80 -3.91 21.11 -1.82
CA THR A 80 -4.00 19.95 -2.73
C THR A 80 -4.61 20.30 -4.08
N THR A 81 -4.26 19.53 -5.11
CA THR A 81 -4.85 19.67 -6.46
C THR A 81 -6.36 19.46 -6.43
N LEU A 82 -6.84 18.51 -5.63
CA LEU A 82 -8.26 18.18 -5.54
C LEU A 82 -9.06 19.33 -4.94
N GLY A 83 -8.63 19.91 -3.81
CA GLY A 83 -9.37 21.03 -3.22
C GLY A 83 -9.26 22.33 -4.03
N ARG A 84 -8.19 22.55 -4.82
CA ARG A 84 -8.17 23.63 -5.83
C ARG A 84 -9.23 23.44 -6.91
N ILE A 85 -9.45 22.22 -7.39
CA ILE A 85 -10.50 21.92 -8.38
C ILE A 85 -11.88 22.21 -7.77
N ILE A 86 -12.15 21.72 -6.56
CA ILE A 86 -13.43 21.94 -5.87
C ILE A 86 -13.67 23.45 -5.66
N SER A 87 -12.69 24.19 -5.16
CA SER A 87 -12.83 25.64 -4.96
C SER A 87 -13.10 26.41 -6.26
N ASN A 88 -12.53 25.97 -7.38
CA ASN A 88 -12.82 26.57 -8.68
C ASN A 88 -14.24 26.26 -9.15
N LEU A 89 -14.74 25.04 -8.92
CA LEU A 89 -16.12 24.67 -9.24
C LEU A 89 -17.13 25.49 -8.43
N GLU A 90 -16.87 25.70 -7.14
CA GLU A 90 -17.69 26.56 -6.29
C GLU A 90 -17.76 27.99 -6.84
N LYS A 91 -16.60 28.58 -7.19
CA LYS A 91 -16.54 29.93 -7.77
C LYS A 91 -17.28 30.04 -9.10
N ILE A 92 -17.09 29.07 -10.00
CA ILE A 92 -17.79 29.05 -11.29
C ILE A 92 -19.30 28.98 -11.07
N THR A 93 -19.75 28.17 -10.11
CA THR A 93 -21.17 28.03 -9.78
C THR A 93 -21.75 29.35 -9.25
N ASP A 94 -21.00 30.03 -8.38
CA ASP A 94 -21.38 31.33 -7.82
C ASP A 94 -21.43 32.43 -8.91
N ASP A 95 -20.43 32.49 -9.79
CA ASP A 95 -20.40 33.41 -10.92
C ASP A 95 -21.59 33.20 -11.88
N VAL A 96 -21.94 31.94 -12.18
CA VAL A 96 -23.11 31.59 -13.00
C VAL A 96 -24.41 32.01 -12.33
N ALA A 97 -24.54 31.79 -11.01
CA ALA A 97 -25.71 32.23 -10.24
C ALA A 97 -25.84 33.76 -10.29
N HIS A 98 -24.74 34.49 -10.09
CA HIS A 98 -24.71 35.96 -10.18
C HIS A 98 -25.02 36.48 -11.59
N MET A 99 -24.53 35.85 -12.65
CA MET A 99 -24.86 36.21 -14.03
C MET A 99 -26.34 35.99 -14.34
N THR A 100 -26.89 34.86 -13.88
CA THR A 100 -28.31 34.52 -14.06
C THR A 100 -29.21 35.49 -13.29
N GLY A 101 -28.86 35.84 -12.05
CA GLY A 101 -29.57 36.85 -11.26
C GLY A 101 -29.56 38.22 -11.92
N ARG A 102 -28.39 38.73 -12.32
CA ARG A 102 -28.26 40.03 -13.02
C ARG A 102 -28.99 40.08 -14.36
N ASN A 103 -29.11 38.94 -15.06
CA ASN A 103 -29.90 38.89 -16.29
C ASN A 103 -31.40 38.90 -16.01
N ARG A 104 -31.85 38.33 -14.90
CA ARG A 104 -33.26 38.37 -14.49
C ARG A 104 -33.71 39.83 -14.24
N ASP A 105 -32.87 40.61 -13.57
CA ASP A 105 -33.12 42.04 -13.29
C ASP A 105 -33.11 42.96 -14.53
N LYS A 106 -32.66 42.47 -15.69
CA LYS A 106 -32.62 43.23 -16.96
C LYS A 106 -33.73 42.84 -17.94
N VAL A 107 -34.45 41.76 -17.66
CA VAL A 107 -35.48 41.20 -18.53
C VAL A 107 -36.90 41.48 -18.00
N ASP A 108 -37.01 42.05 -16.79
CA ASP A 108 -38.20 42.77 -16.29
C ASP A 108 -38.07 44.29 -16.55
#